data_AF-A0A4Z1R5E7-F1
#
_entry.id   AF-A0A4Z1R5E7-F1
#
_cell.length_a   1.000
_cell.length_b   1.000
_cell.length_c   1.000
_cell.angle_alpha   90.00
_cell.angle_beta   90.00
_cell.angle_gamma   90.00
#
_symmetry.space_group_name_H-M   'P 1'
#
loop_
_entity.id
_entity.type
_entity.pdbx_description
1 polymer ?
#
loop_
_entity_poly.entity_id
_entity_poly.type
_entity_poly.pdbx_seq_one_letter_code
_entity_poly.pdbx_strand_id
1 'polypeptide(L)'
;MSQLSTADLASSQRAVDEALARLEAEMPDLQHRHRDLFAYANAWAERHDAVLAMTPADLRAGVEARLRRIGVRWGLVDGVRTTTQFPALKLPPR
;
A
#
# COMPACT_ATOMS: atom_id res chain seq x y z
N MET A 1 -24.74 -6.61 -20.77
CA MET A 1 -23.84 -7.12 -19.72
C MET A 1 -22.45 -7.19 -20.33
N SER A 2 -21.61 -6.19 -20.08
CA SER A 2 -20.31 -6.05 -20.74
C SER A 2 -19.33 -7.06 -20.16
N GLN A 3 -18.91 -8.03 -20.98
CA GLN A 3 -17.77 -8.88 -20.69
C GLN A 3 -16.52 -8.00 -20.76
N LEU A 4 -16.01 -7.57 -19.60
CA LEU A 4 -14.62 -7.10 -19.52
C LEU A 4 -13.74 -8.23 -20.03
N SER A 5 -13.01 -7.99 -21.11
CA SER A 5 -12.08 -8.97 -21.65
C SER A 5 -11.01 -9.28 -20.59
N THR A 6 -10.54 -10.51 -20.51
CA THR A 6 -9.43 -10.88 -19.60
C THR A 6 -8.21 -9.97 -19.79
N ALA A 7 -8.02 -9.45 -21.00
CA ALA A 7 -6.99 -8.46 -21.31
C ALA A 7 -7.20 -7.10 -20.62
N ASP A 8 -8.45 -6.65 -20.49
CA ASP A 8 -8.81 -5.38 -19.84
C ASP A 8 -8.63 -5.46 -18.32
N LEU A 9 -8.98 -6.61 -17.73
CA LEU A 9 -8.72 -6.90 -16.32
C LEU A 9 -7.22 -6.96 -16.02
N ALA A 10 -6.44 -7.63 -16.87
CA ALA A 10 -4.98 -7.67 -16.72
C ALA A 10 -4.34 -6.28 -16.89
N SER A 11 -4.87 -5.46 -17.79
CA SER A 11 -4.42 -4.08 -17.97
C SER A 11 -4.75 -3.22 -16.74
N SER A 12 -5.96 -3.35 -16.21
CA SER A 12 -6.40 -2.64 -15.00
C SER A 12 -5.59 -3.05 -13.77
N GLN A 13 -5.33 -4.35 -13.61
CA GLN A 13 -4.47 -4.87 -12.55
C GLN A 13 -3.07 -4.26 -12.62
N ARG A 14 -2.46 -4.20 -13.81
CA ARG A 14 -1.13 -3.57 -13.99
C ARG A 14 -1.15 -2.08 -13.63
N ALA A 15 -2.17 -1.34 -14.07
CA ALA A 15 -2.30 0.08 -13.75
C ALA A 15 -2.42 0.32 -12.23
N VAL A 16 -3.19 -0.52 -11.53
CA VAL A 16 -3.31 -0.45 -10.07
C VAL A 16 -2.01 -0.83 -9.37
N ASP A 17 -1.32 -1.88 -9.83
CA ASP A 17 -0.02 -2.27 -9.26
C ASP A 17 1.04 -1.18 -9.45
N GLU A 18 1.06 -0.50 -10.59
CA GLU A 18 1.93 0.66 -10.84
C GLU A 18 1.58 1.83 -9.92
N ALA A 19 0.30 2.15 -9.75
CA ALA A 19 -0.14 3.20 -8.84
C ALA A 19 0.24 2.90 -7.37
N LEU A 20 0.13 1.63 -6.94
CA LEU A 20 0.56 1.19 -5.61
C LEU A 20 2.08 1.29 -5.43
N ALA A 21 2.86 0.85 -6.43
CA ALA A 21 4.32 0.94 -6.39
C ALA A 21 4.79 2.40 -6.34
N ARG A 22 4.14 3.28 -7.12
CA ARG A 22 4.40 4.71 -7.11
C ARG A 22 4.05 5.33 -5.76
N LEU A 23 2.88 5.04 -5.20
CA LEU A 23 2.50 5.49 -3.87
C LEU A 23 3.56 5.12 -2.84
N GLU A 24 4.00 3.85 -2.83
CA GLU A 24 5.01 3.36 -1.90
C GLU A 24 6.37 4.06 -2.05
N ALA A 25 6.76 4.37 -3.29
CA ALA A 25 7.98 5.14 -3.58
C ALA A 25 7.86 6.63 -3.18
N GLU A 26 6.66 7.22 -3.22
CA GLU A 26 6.41 8.61 -2.81
C GLU A 26 6.33 8.78 -1.29
N MET A 27 6.07 7.71 -0.53
CA MET A 27 5.88 7.78 0.94
C MET A 27 7.04 8.43 1.72
N PRO A 28 8.33 8.14 1.45
CA PRO A 28 9.43 8.82 2.12
C PRO A 28 9.37 10.34 1.92
N ASP A 29 9.13 10.79 0.69
CA ASP A 29 9.04 12.22 0.37
C ASP A 29 7.80 12.86 0.97
N LEU A 30 6.68 12.14 1.01
CA LEU A 30 5.44 12.55 1.67
C LEU A 30 5.68 12.83 3.15
N GLN A 31 6.39 11.93 3.84
CA GLN A 31 6.73 12.07 5.26
C GLN A 31 7.68 13.26 5.50
N HIS A 32 8.68 13.46 4.64
CA HIS A 32 9.62 14.57 4.77
C HIS A 32 8.96 15.94 4.50
N ARG A 33 8.05 16.00 3.52
CA ARG A 33 7.37 17.24 3.11
C ARG A 33 6.31 17.68 4.13
N HIS A 34 5.61 16.74 4.75
CA HIS A 34 4.54 17.01 5.69
C HIS A 34 4.99 16.72 7.12
N ARG A 35 5.57 17.73 7.78
CA ARG A 35 5.99 17.63 9.20
C ARG A 35 4.82 17.57 10.19
N ASP A 36 3.63 17.98 9.74
CA ASP A 36 2.40 17.90 10.52
C ASP A 36 1.69 16.56 10.25
N LEU A 37 1.33 15.86 11.33
CA LEU A 37 0.69 14.55 11.27
C LEU A 37 -0.64 14.59 10.49
N PHE A 38 -1.43 15.66 10.64
CA PHE A 38 -2.70 15.79 9.94
C PHE A 38 -2.49 16.03 8.46
N ALA A 39 -1.53 16.90 8.10
CA ALA A 39 -1.19 17.14 6.70
C ALA A 39 -0.66 15.87 6.02
N TYR A 40 0.16 15.10 6.74
CA TYR A 40 0.69 13.82 6.28
C TYR A 40 -0.42 12.77 6.09
N ALA A 41 -1.32 12.63 7.07
CA ALA A 41 -2.46 11.72 7.00
C ALA A 41 -3.43 12.08 5.87
N ASN A 42 -3.70 13.37 5.68
CA ASN A 42 -4.56 13.85 4.59
C ASN A 42 -3.93 13.57 3.22
N ALA A 43 -2.64 13.88 3.05
CA ALA A 43 -1.94 13.62 1.79
C ALA A 43 -1.88 12.12 1.44
N TRP A 44 -1.84 11.24 2.45
CA TRP A 44 -1.98 9.81 2.25
C TRP A 44 -3.42 9.41 1.88
N ALA A 45 -4.42 9.93 2.60
CA ALA A 45 -5.83 9.62 2.36
C ALA A 45 -6.26 10.00 0.92
N GLU A 46 -5.85 11.16 0.42
CA GLU A 46 -6.11 11.58 -0.95
C GLU A 46 -5.55 10.60 -1.99
N ARG A 47 -4.35 10.07 -1.75
CA ARG A 47 -3.72 9.08 -2.66
C ARG A 47 -4.34 7.70 -2.53
N HIS A 48 -4.70 7.30 -1.31
CA HIS A 48 -5.47 6.09 -1.04
C HIS A 48 -6.76 6.09 -1.85
N ASP A 49 -7.52 7.18 -1.77
CA ASP A 49 -8.80 7.32 -2.46
C ASP A 49 -8.63 7.36 -3.98
N ALA A 50 -7.57 7.97 -4.49
CA ALA A 50 -7.24 7.94 -5.92
C ALA A 50 -6.96 6.52 -6.44
N VAL A 51 -6.18 5.72 -5.69
CA VAL A 51 -5.92 4.31 -6.04
C VAL A 51 -7.22 3.49 -5.98
N LEU A 52 -8.07 3.74 -4.99
CA LEU A 52 -9.36 3.08 -4.90
C LEU A 52 -10.28 3.46 -6.06
N ALA A 53 -10.38 4.74 -6.43
CA ALA A 53 -11.24 5.20 -7.52
C ALA A 53 -10.90 4.54 -8.88
N MET A 54 -9.64 4.23 -9.14
CA MET A 54 -9.21 3.52 -10.35
C MET A 54 -9.33 2.00 -10.27
N THR A 55 -9.56 1.44 -9.09
CA THR A 55 -9.56 0.00 -8.86
C THR A 55 -10.90 -0.64 -9.25
N PRO A 56 -10.92 -1.61 -10.18
CA PRO A 56 -12.13 -2.39 -10.50
C PRO A 56 -12.67 -3.15 -9.28
N ALA A 57 -13.98 -3.35 -9.22
CA ALA A 57 -14.66 -3.99 -8.09
C ALA A 57 -14.08 -5.38 -7.74
N ASP A 58 -13.70 -6.16 -8.74
CA ASP A 58 -13.14 -7.51 -8.58
C ASP A 58 -11.77 -7.53 -7.90
N LEU A 59 -11.02 -6.43 -7.99
CA LEU A 59 -9.66 -6.29 -7.43
C LEU A 59 -9.66 -5.53 -6.10
N ARG A 60 -10.78 -4.92 -5.75
CA ARG A 60 -10.94 -3.97 -4.64
C ARG A 60 -10.41 -4.51 -3.32
N ALA A 61 -10.84 -5.71 -2.93
CA ALA A 61 -10.46 -6.31 -1.65
C ALA A 61 -8.93 -6.55 -1.53
N GLY A 62 -8.29 -6.98 -2.61
CA GLY A 62 -6.84 -7.20 -2.64
C GLY A 62 -6.05 -5.90 -2.55
N VAL A 63 -6.54 -4.87 -3.22
CA VAL A 63 -5.93 -3.53 -3.25
C VAL A 63 -6.08 -2.83 -1.91
N GLU A 64 -7.27 -2.86 -1.30
CA GLU A 64 -7.53 -2.31 0.04
C GLU A 64 -6.62 -2.98 1.09
N ALA A 65 -6.45 -4.31 1.02
CA ALA A 65 -5.53 -5.02 1.91
C ALA A 65 -4.07 -4.57 1.74
N ARG A 66 -3.65 -4.24 0.51
CA ARG A 66 -2.29 -3.76 0.22
C ARG A 66 -2.09 -2.32 0.67
N LEU A 67 -3.05 -1.44 0.40
CA LEU A 67 -3.08 -0.07 0.91
C LEU A 67 -3.05 -0.03 2.44
N ARG A 68 -3.81 -0.91 3.10
CA ARG A 68 -3.77 -1.05 4.56
C ARG A 68 -2.38 -1.41 5.08
N ARG A 69 -1.70 -2.37 4.43
CA ARG A 69 -0.31 -2.74 4.81
C ARG A 69 0.67 -1.58 4.65
N ILE A 70 0.52 -0.78 3.58
CA ILE A 70 1.32 0.44 3.38
C ILE A 70 1.03 1.43 4.53
N GLY A 71 -0.24 1.70 4.81
CA GLY A 71 -0.65 2.59 5.90
C GLY A 71 -0.09 2.17 7.26
N VAL A 72 -0.14 0.88 7.61
CA VAL A 72 0.45 0.36 8.86
C VAL A 72 1.97 0.52 8.88
N ARG A 73 2.66 0.24 7.77
CA ARG A 73 4.12 0.39 7.68
C ARG A 73 4.54 1.83 7.95
N TRP A 74 3.78 2.77 7.43
CA TRP A 74 4.05 4.21 7.49
C TRP A 74 3.38 4.95 8.65
N GLY A 75 2.70 4.22 9.57
CA GLY A 75 2.13 4.77 10.80
C GLY A 75 0.82 5.57 10.62
N LEU A 76 0.11 5.34 9.52
CA LEU A 76 -1.10 6.08 9.12
C LEU A 76 -2.40 5.31 9.39
N VAL A 77 -2.29 4.00 9.59
CA VAL A 77 -3.41 3.11 9.91
C VAL A 77 -3.03 2.29 11.14
N ASP A 78 -4.00 2.06 12.01
CA ASP A 78 -3.81 1.20 13.18
C ASP A 78 -3.51 -0.25 12.75
N GLY A 79 -2.43 -0.78 13.31
CA GLY A 79 -1.95 -2.12 13.02
C GLY A 79 -0.70 -2.48 13.80
N VAL A 80 -0.59 -3.77 14.14
CA VAL A 80 0.58 -4.31 14.81
C VAL A 80 1.76 -4.27 13.84
N ARG A 81 2.76 -3.43 14.12
CA ARG A 81 4.10 -3.58 13.53
C ARG A 81 4.68 -4.87 14.09
N THR A 82 4.47 -5.99 13.40
CA THR A 82 5.20 -7.22 13.71
C THR A 82 6.64 -6.99 13.27
N THR A 83 7.46 -6.41 14.14
CA THR A 83 8.90 -6.57 14.03
C THR A 83 9.14 -8.06 14.21
N THR A 84 9.32 -8.79 13.11
CA THR A 84 9.86 -10.15 13.18
C THR A 84 11.22 -10.00 13.84
N GLN A 85 11.31 -10.31 15.13
CA GLN A 85 12.59 -10.50 15.79
C GLN A 85 13.31 -11.56 14.98
N PHE A 86 14.45 -11.20 14.38
CA PHE A 86 15.33 -12.19 13.77
C PHE A 86 15.77 -13.13 14.89
N PRO A 87 15.46 -14.44 14.84
CA PRO A 87 16.02 -15.36 15.80
C PRO A 87 17.54 -15.31 15.60
N ALA A 88 18.28 -14.92 16.64
CA ALA A 88 19.73 -15.00 16.62
C ALA A 88 20.10 -16.45 16.32
N LEU A 89 20.78 -16.69 15.21
CA LEU A 89 21.29 -18.01 14.85
C LEU A 89 22.10 -18.52 16.03
N LYS A 90 21.66 -19.63 16.64
CA LYS A 90 22.42 -20.29 17.71
C LYS A 90 23.73 -20.76 17.08
N LEU A 91 24.84 -20.11 17.43
CA LEU A 91 26.18 -20.58 17.07
C LEU A 91 26.40 -21.98 17.68
N PRO A 92 27.00 -22.93 16.95
CA PRO A 92 27.24 -24.27 17.46
C PRO A 92 28.21 -24.23 18.66
N PRO A 93 28.05 -25.11 19.66
CA PRO A 93 29.00 -25.25 20.74
C PRO A 93 30.36 -25.72 20.19
N ARG A 94 31.44 -25.15 20.73
CA ARG A 94 32.83 -25.54 20.44
C ARG A 94 33.14 -26.94 20.94
#